data_AF-A0A4V1J939-F1
#
_entry.id   AF-A0A4V1J939-F1
#
_cell.length_a   1.000
_cell.length_b   1.000
_cell.length_c   1.000
_cell.angle_alpha   90.00
_cell.angle_beta   90.00
_cell.angle_gamma   90.00
#
_symmetry.space_group_name_H-M   'P 1'
#
loop_
_entity.id
_entity.type
_entity.pdbx_description
1 polymer ?
#
loop_
_entity_poly.entity_id
_entity_poly.type
_entity_poly.pdbx_seq_one_letter_code
_entity_poly.pdbx_strand_id
1 'polypeptide(L)' 'MFLRKKKNKSGSISIQIISKQRGKYKVVKTIGNSDNEQQIQKLVFLGKQEIERLNGQSKLFV' A
#
# COMPACT_ATOMS: atom_id res chain seq x y z
N MET A 1 8.86 3.30 -0.09
CA MET A 1 7.43 3.40 -0.45
C MET A 1 6.60 3.68 0.81
N PHE A 2 5.34 4.12 0.71
CA PHE A 2 4.50 4.46 1.86
C PHE A 2 3.12 3.81 1.78
N LEU A 3 2.53 3.50 2.94
CA LEU A 3 1.15 3.05 3.01
C LEU A 3 0.20 4.26 3.00
N ARG A 4 -0.87 4.16 2.21
CA ARG A 4 -1.95 5.14 2.11
C ARG A 4 -3.27 4.46 2.45
N LYS A 5 -4.05 5.07 3.33
CA LYS A 5 -5.46 4.75 3.55
C LYS A 5 -6.31 5.73 2.73
N LYS A 6 -7.15 5.25 1.82
CA LYS A 6 -8.07 6.06 1.02
C LYS A 6 -9.49 5.67 1.36
N LYS A 7 -10.26 6.60 1.93
CA LYS A 7 -11.70 6.42 2.14
C LYS A 7 -12.43 6.49 0.80
N ASN A 8 -13.23 5.47 0.49
CA ASN A 8 -14.02 5.39 -0.73
C ASN A 8 -15.41 5.98 -0.52
N LYS A 9 -16.07 6.38 -1.62
CA LYS A 9 -17.45 6.88 -1.58
C LYS A 9 -18.45 5.84 -1.05
N SER A 10 -18.13 4.55 -1.19
CA SER A 10 -18.92 3.43 -0.66
C SER A 10 -18.80 3.23 0.85
N GLY A 11 -17.94 3.97 1.56
CA GLY A 11 -17.69 3.81 2.99
C GLY A 11 -16.49 2.93 3.33
N SER A 12 -16.03 2.07 2.41
CA SER A 12 -14.84 1.25 2.63
C SER A 12 -13.53 2.06 2.58
N ILE A 13 -12.47 1.53 3.18
CA ILE A 13 -11.12 2.10 3.15
C ILE A 13 -10.22 1.21 2.28
N SER A 14 -9.70 1.78 1.19
CA SER A 14 -8.66 1.15 0.38
C SER A 14 -7.29 1.36 1.02
N ILE A 15 -6.54 0.27 1.17
CA ILE A 15 -5.15 0.27 1.62
C ILE A 15 -4.25 0.12 0.39
N GLN A 16 -3.42 1.14 0.15
CA GLN A 16 -2.58 1.26 -1.04
C GLN A 16 -1.13 1.48 -0.64
N ILE A 17 -0.21 1.01 -1.47
CA ILE A 17 1.21 1.37 -1.43
C ILE A 17 1.44 2.46 -2.48
N ILE A 18 2.07 3.55 -2.07
CA ILE A 18 2.44 4.66 -2.93
C ILE A 18 3.97 4.85 -2.96
N SER A 19 4.46 5.35 -4.08
CA SER A 19 5.82 5.86 -4.23
C SER A 19 5.77 7.37 -4.42
N LYS A 20 6.73 8.07 -3.83
CA LYS A 20 6.98 9.51 -4.00
C LYS A 20 8.38 9.77 -4.57
N GLN A 21 8.91 8.82 -5.35
CA GLN A 21 10.26 8.92 -5.90
C GLN A 21 10.35 10.01 -6.97
N ARG A 22 11.47 10.75 -6.98
CA ARG A 22 11.78 11.81 -7.97
C ARG A 22 10.66 12.85 -8.11
N GLY A 23 10.03 13.22 -6.98
CA GLY A 23 8.92 14.18 -6.95
C GLY A 23 7.61 13.69 -7.55
N LYS A 24 7.54 12.45 -8.07
CA LYS A 24 6.34 11.89 -8.70
C LYS A 24 5.57 11.03 -7.70
N TYR A 25 4.28 11.31 -7.59
CA TYR A 25 3.35 10.48 -6.83
C TYR A 25 2.80 9.36 -7.71
N LYS A 26 2.97 8.11 -7.30
CA LYS A 26 2.43 6.94 -8.02
C LYS A 26 1.86 5.91 -7.04
N VAL A 27 0.67 5.38 -7.34
CA VAL A 27 0.17 4.17 -6.67
C VAL A 27 0.92 2.97 -7.25
N VAL A 28 1.65 2.26 -6.40
CA VAL A 28 2.46 1.09 -6.78
C VAL A 28 1.58 -0.16 -6.78
N LYS A 29 0.80 -0.35 -5.71
CA LYS A 29 -0.05 -1.52 -5.52
C LYS A 29 -1.22 -1.18 -4.61
N THR A 30 -2.37 -1.81 -4.85
CA THR A 30 -3.47 -1.82 -3.88
C THR A 30 -3.46 -3.16 -3.16
N ILE A 31 -3.45 -3.15 -1.83
CA ILE A 31 -3.44 -4.37 -1.01
C ILE A 31 -4.84 -4.93 -0.87
N GLY A 32 -5.83 -4.04 -0.73
CA GLY A 32 -7.23 -4.40 -0.64
C GLY A 32 -8.07 -3.21 -0.19
N ASN A 33 -9.34 -3.46 0.07
CA ASN A 33 -10.23 -2.51 0.71
C ASN A 33 -11.16 -3.22 1.68
N SER A 34 -11.56 -2.54 2.75
CA SER A 34 -12.57 -3.03 3.69
C SER A 34 -13.15 -1.85 4.48
N ASP A 35 -14.38 -2.01 4.93
CA ASP A 35 -15.10 -1.16 5.88
C ASP A 35 -14.97 -1.65 7.33
N ASN A 36 -14.54 -2.90 7.55
CA ASN A 36 -14.31 -3.48 8.86
C ASN A 36 -12.91 -3.13 9.39
N GLU A 37 -12.84 -2.63 10.62
CA GLU A 37 -11.59 -2.19 11.25
C GLU A 37 -10.55 -3.31 11.40
N GLN A 38 -10.96 -4.53 11.77
CA GLN A 38 -10.06 -5.68 11.91
C GLN A 38 -9.42 -6.06 10.57
N GLN A 39 -10.23 -6.07 9.51
CA GLN A 39 -9.76 -6.30 8.14
C GLN A 39 -8.82 -5.17 7.69
N ILE A 40 -9.12 -3.91 8.03
CA ILE A 40 -8.25 -2.78 7.73
C ILE A 40 -6.88 -2.96 8.42
N GLN A 41 -6.83 -3.37 9.68
CA GLN A 41 -5.56 -3.62 10.39
C GLN A 41 -4.77 -4.76 9.75
N LYS A 42 -5.45 -5.86 9.35
CA LYS A 42 -4.83 -6.95 8.59
C LYS A 42 -4.23 -6.46 7.27
N LEU A 43 -4.97 -5.66 6.51
CA LEU A 43 -4.50 -5.08 5.24
C LEU A 43 -3.33 -4.11 5.45
N VAL A 44 -3.31 -3.37 6.56
CA VAL A 44 -2.19 -2.49 6.93
C VAL A 44 -0.94 -3.31 7.22
N PHE A 45 -1.06 -4.40 7.98
CA PHE A 45 0.05 -5.30 8.26
C PHE A 45 0.62 -5.92 6.98
N LEU A 46 -0.24 -6.50 6.13
CA LEU A 46 0.15 -7.05 4.83
C LEU A 46 0.83 -6.00 3.93
N GLY A 47 0.31 -4.76 3.95
CA GLY A 47 0.89 -3.66 3.20
C GLY A 47 2.29 -3.27 3.69
N LYS A 48 2.58 -3.35 5.00
CA LYS A 48 3.93 -3.13 5.54
C LYS A 48 4.90 -4.20 5.07
N GLN A 49 4.52 -5.48 5.19
CA GLN A 49 5.34 -6.60 4.71
C GLN A 49 5.63 -6.49 3.21
N GLU A 50 4.63 -6.10 2.42
CA GLU A 50 4.81 -5.91 0.98
C GLU A 50 5.72 -4.72 0.65
N ILE A 51 5.69 -3.64 1.44
CA ILE A 51 6.66 -2.54 1.30
C ILE A 51 8.09 -3.01 1.56
N GLU A 52 8.30 -3.81 2.61
CA GLU A 52 9.61 -4.39 2.92
C GLU A 52 10.10 -5.30 1.79
N ARG A 53 9.23 -6.18 1.29
CA ARG A 53 9.52 -7.05 0.15
C ARG A 53 9.89 -6.25 -1.11
N LEU A 54 9.15 -5.19 -1.42
CA LEU A 54 9.39 -4.34 -2.59
C LEU A 54 10.64 -3.47 -2.46
N ASN A 55 11.00 -3.02 -1.26
CA ASN A 55 12.23 -2.27 -1.02
C ASN A 55 13.46 -3.19 -0.97
N GLY A 56 13.32 -4.41 -0.44
CA GLY A 56 14.38 -5.43 -0.39
C GLY A 56 14.65 -6.10 -1.73
N GLN A 57 13.70 -6.02 -2.67
CA GLN A 57 13.92 -6.38 -4.07
C GLN A 57 14.68 -5.26 -4.78
N SER A 58 15.93 -5.03 -4.36
CA SER A 58 16.94 -4.38 -5.20
C SER A 58 16.89 -5.09 -6.55
N LYS A 59 16.67 -4.35 -7.64
CA LYS A 59 16.92 -4.87 -8.99
C LYS A 59 18.42 -5.15 -9.10
N LEU A 60 18.89 -6.27 -8.57
CA LEU A 60 20.05 -6.94 -9.11
C LEU A 60 19.64 -7.41 -10.51
N PHE A 61 20.51 -7.19 -11.48
CA PHE A 61 20.36 -7.45 -12.91
C PHE A 61 19.65 -6.30 -13.68
N VAL A 62 20.52 -5.46 -14.26
CA VAL A 62 20.29 -4.67 -15.49
C VAL A 62 21.00 -5.42 -16.62
#